data_AF-A0A1L2JK33-F1
#
_entry.id   AF-A0A1L2JK33-F1
#
_cell.length_a   1.000
_cell.length_b   1.000
_cell.length_c   1.000
_cell.angle_alpha   90.00
_cell.angle_beta   90.00
_cell.angle_gamma   90.00
#
_symmetry.space_group_name_H-M   'P 1'
#
loop_
_entity.id
_entity.type
_entity.pdbx_description
1 polymer ?
#
loop_
_entity_poly.entity_id
_entity_poly.type
_entity_poly.pdbx_seq_one_letter_code
_entity_poly.pdbx_strand_id
1 'polypeptide(L)' 'ETGSNNPTGILSNMDKVPFHPYFSYKDALGFLIMLTMLLTLSLLS' A
#
# COMPACT_ATOMS: atom_id res chain seq x y z
N GLU A 1 1.66 -14.40 14.03
CA GLU A 1 1.92 -12.96 13.83
C GLU A 1 0.60 -12.19 14.04
N THR A 2 0.62 -11.09 14.80
CA THR A 2 -0.57 -10.40 15.36
C THR A 2 -1.33 -9.48 14.37
N GLY A 3 -1.00 -9.53 13.08
CA GLY A 3 -1.58 -8.65 12.05
C GLY A 3 -1.02 -7.22 12.06
N SER A 4 -1.44 -6.40 11.10
CA SER A 4 -1.02 -5.00 10.99
C SER A 4 -1.77 -4.09 11.98
N ASN A 5 -1.10 -3.03 12.42
CA ASN A 5 -1.73 -1.96 13.18
C ASN A 5 -2.42 -0.95 12.22
N ASN A 6 -3.27 -0.08 12.75
CA ASN A 6 -3.94 0.99 12.00
C ASN A 6 -3.47 2.38 12.48
N PRO A 7 -3.70 3.45 11.69
CA PRO A 7 -3.24 4.81 12.03
C PRO A 7 -3.82 5.38 13.35
N THR A 8 -5.00 4.91 13.76
CA THR A 8 -5.65 5.37 14.99
C THR A 8 -5.16 4.62 16.23
N GLY A 9 -4.38 3.54 16.06
CA GLY A 9 -3.81 2.75 17.15
C GLY A 9 -4.83 1.99 18.00
N ILE A 10 -6.10 1.98 17.60
CA ILE A 10 -7.18 1.25 18.28
C ILE A 10 -7.32 -0.15 17.69
N LEU A 11 -8.02 -1.05 18.39
CA LEU A 11 -8.21 -2.43 17.95
C LEU A 11 -8.90 -2.50 16.57
N SER A 12 -8.23 -3.06 15.57
CA SER A 12 -8.70 -3.14 14.16
C SER A 12 -9.67 -4.29 13.88
N ASN A 13 -9.96 -5.16 14.86
CA ASN A 13 -10.75 -6.37 14.65
C ASN A 13 -12.20 -6.10 14.20
N MET A 14 -12.76 -4.94 14.56
CA MET A 14 -14.15 -4.60 14.23
C MET A 14 -14.35 -4.26 12.75
N ASP A 15 -13.32 -3.73 12.08
CA ASP A 15 -13.40 -3.21 10.70
C ASP A 15 -12.36 -3.85 9.77
N LYS A 16 -12.08 -5.15 9.97
CA LYS A 16 -11.06 -5.86 9.20
C LYS A 16 -11.60 -6.27 7.83
N VAL A 17 -10.94 -5.81 6.76
CA VAL A 17 -11.21 -6.20 5.37
C VAL A 17 -10.21 -7.26 4.89
N PRO A 18 -10.57 -8.13 3.91
CA PRO A 18 -9.63 -9.06 3.30
C PRO A 18 -8.52 -8.33 2.53
N PHE A 19 -7.37 -8.97 2.37
CA PHE A 19 -6.23 -8.35 1.68
C PHE A 19 -6.52 -8.09 0.19
N HIS A 20 -7.00 -9.11 -0.52
CA HIS A 20 -7.52 -8.97 -1.88
C HIS A 20 -9.02 -8.64 -1.81
N PRO A 21 -9.51 -7.65 -2.59
CA PRO A 21 -8.79 -6.86 -3.60
C PRO A 21 -8.10 -5.58 -3.06
N TYR A 22 -8.40 -5.18 -1.82
CA TYR A 22 -8.13 -3.83 -1.30
C TYR A 22 -6.65 -3.43 -1.27
N PHE A 23 -5.85 -4.17 -0.51
CA PHE A 23 -4.43 -3.84 -0.33
C PHE A 23 -3.62 -4.19 -1.58
N SER A 24 -4.04 -5.20 -2.34
CA SER A 24 -3.32 -5.61 -3.55
C SER A 24 -3.38 -4.58 -4.66
N TYR A 25 -4.55 -3.97 -4.91
CA TYR A 25 -4.64 -2.87 -5.87
C TYR A 25 -3.95 -1.60 -5.35
N LYS A 26 -4.08 -1.32 -4.05
CA LYS A 26 -3.36 -0.19 -3.41
C LYS A 26 -1.84 -0.33 -3.60
N ASP A 27 -1.29 -1.51 -3.36
CA ASP A 27 0.15 -1.77 -3.47
C ASP A 27 0.61 -1.73 -4.92
N ALA A 28 -0.17 -2.28 -5.86
CA ALA A 28 0.12 -2.20 -7.29
C ALA A 28 0.13 -0.74 -7.80
N LEU A 29 -0.82 0.09 -7.36
CA LEU A 29 -0.84 1.52 -7.68
C LEU A 29 0.39 2.22 -7.10
N GLY A 30 0.72 1.96 -5.83
CA GLY A 30 1.90 2.51 -5.17
C GLY A 30 3.20 2.12 -5.88
N PHE A 31 3.31 0.86 -6.30
CA PHE A 31 4.44 0.37 -7.09
C PHE A 31 4.55 1.09 -8.44
N LEU A 32 3.43 1.30 -9.14
CA LEU A 32 3.42 2.02 -10.41
C LEU A 32 3.91 3.47 -10.24
N ILE A 33 3.47 4.17 -9.19
CA ILE A 33 3.92 5.54 -8.90
C ILE A 33 5.43 5.59 -8.59
N MET A 34 5.93 4.65 -7.79
CA MET A 34 7.37 4.56 -7.51
C MET A 34 8.17 4.27 -8.78
N LEU A 35 7.67 3.37 -9.63
CA LEU A 35 8.31 3.01 -10.90
C LEU A 35 8.31 4.20 -11.87
N THR A 36 7.22 4.95 -11.98
CA THR A 36 7.20 6.15 -12.84
C THR A 36 8.17 7.21 -12.32
N MET A 37 8.26 7.43 -11.01
CA MET A 37 9.25 8.32 -10.42
C MET A 37 10.69 7.88 -10.76
N LEU A 38 10.98 6.58 -10.63
CA LEU A 38 12.29 6.02 -10.99
C LEU A 38 12.59 6.21 -12.49
N LEU A 39 11.61 5.96 -13.36
CA LEU A 39 11.77 6.18 -14.81
C LEU A 39 11.98 7.66 -15.13
N THR A 40 11.26 8.57 -14.49
CA THR A 40 11.48 10.01 -14.68
C THR A 40 12.87 10.43 -14.26
N LEU A 41 13.39 9.88 -13.15
CA LEU A 41 14.76 10.11 -12.75
C LEU A 41 15.73 9.53 -13.78
N SER A 42 15.60 8.26 -14.13
CA SER A 42 16.56 7.60 -15.04
C SER A 42 16.56 8.15 -16.47
N LEU A 43 15.43 8.65 -16.96
CA LEU A 43 15.27 9.06 -18.37
C LEU A 43 15.34 10.58 -18.56
N LEU A 44 15.02 11.39 -17.54
CA LEU A 44 14.99 12.85 -17.63
C LEU A 44 15.98 13.55 -16.66
N SER A 45 16.77 12.81 -15.86
CA SER A 45 17.98 13.35 -15.23
C SER A 45 19.10 13.51 -16.24
#